data_AF-A0A943LTW9-F1
#
_entry.id   AF-A0A943LTW9-F1
#
_cell.length_a   1.000
_cell.length_b   1.000
_cell.length_c   1.000
_cell.angle_alpha   90.00
_cell.angle_beta   90.00
_cell.angle_gamma   90.00
#
_symmetry.space_group_name_H-M   'P 1'
#
loop_
_entity.id
_entity.type
_entity.pdbx_description
1 polymer ?
#
loop_
_entity_poly.entity_id
_entity_poly.type
_entity_poly.pdbx_seq_one_letter_code
_entity_poly.pdbx_strand_id
1 'polypeptide(L)'
;MDYKLTVALIYDFDGTLSPGNMQEYDFIPAVGKSNREFWNDANMLAEQQDADMVLAYMAKMIQEAKSKGLSLKREAFQESGRRVTLYKGVRAWFGRINAYGAARGIRILHYINSSGLKEIIEGTPIAHEFRKIYACSFLYDIDGIAYWPAVAVNYTNKTQFIFKINKGVESVFDSKLVNRYIEEEKRPVPFKHMIYVGDGTTDIPCMRLVKNYGGHSIAVYNPDLRGARRDLASLVRDNRVSHVCPADYTEGGEMDVLVRTILDKIDTDYRLAQLETPKLS
;
A
#
# COMPACT_ATOMS: atom_id res chain seq x y z
N MET A 1 7.89 -7.20 25.30
CA MET A 1 8.72 -5.99 25.12
C MET A 1 7.78 -4.81 25.17
N ASP A 2 8.06 -3.84 26.03
CA ASP A 2 7.37 -2.55 25.98
C ASP A 2 8.03 -1.69 24.91
N TYR A 3 7.24 -1.25 23.94
CA TYR A 3 7.70 -0.38 22.85
C TYR A 3 7.43 1.07 23.22
N LYS A 4 8.42 1.94 23.07
CA LYS A 4 8.30 3.37 23.42
C LYS A 4 7.53 4.17 22.37
N LEU A 5 7.57 3.74 21.11
CA LEU A 5 6.81 4.35 20.02
C LEU A 5 6.41 3.31 18.96
N THR A 6 5.39 3.64 18.17
CA THR A 6 4.92 2.83 17.03
C THR A 6 5.15 3.60 15.73
N VAL A 7 5.74 2.93 14.73
CA VAL A 7 5.90 3.41 13.36
C VAL A 7 5.03 2.58 12.42
N ALA A 8 4.34 3.23 11.48
CA ALA A 8 3.66 2.54 10.39
C ALA A 8 4.50 2.63 9.10
N LEU A 9 4.81 1.47 8.52
CA LEU A 9 5.30 1.37 7.15
C LEU A 9 4.10 0.99 6.27
N ILE A 10 3.73 1.88 5.36
CA ILE A 10 2.53 1.79 4.52
C ILE A 10 3.01 1.61 3.09
N TYR A 11 2.56 0.55 2.42
CA TYR A 11 2.98 0.23 1.07
C TYR A 11 1.79 0.28 0.11
N ASP A 12 1.99 0.82 -1.08
CA ASP A 12 1.26 0.29 -2.23
C ASP A 12 1.73 -1.14 -2.53
N PHE A 13 1.03 -1.86 -3.39
CA PHE A 13 1.34 -3.24 -3.74
C PHE A 13 1.90 -3.35 -5.16
N ASP A 14 1.07 -3.08 -6.17
CA ASP A 14 1.47 -3.11 -7.57
C ASP A 14 2.50 -2.00 -7.84
N GLY A 15 3.55 -2.30 -8.60
CA GLY A 15 4.68 -1.39 -8.82
C GLY A 15 5.62 -1.20 -7.61
N THR A 16 5.20 -1.59 -6.40
CA THR A 16 5.92 -1.33 -5.15
C THR A 16 6.50 -2.58 -4.48
N LEU A 17 5.67 -3.58 -4.19
CA LEU A 17 6.08 -4.88 -3.65
C LEU A 17 6.07 -5.98 -4.72
N SER A 18 5.28 -5.77 -5.78
CA SER A 18 5.20 -6.59 -7.00
C SER A 18 5.56 -5.72 -8.22
N PRO A 19 6.28 -6.25 -9.23
CA PRO A 19 6.69 -5.48 -10.40
C PRO A 19 5.57 -5.14 -11.40
N GLY A 20 4.44 -5.86 -11.36
CA GLY A 20 3.32 -5.66 -12.27
C GLY A 20 1.97 -5.73 -11.56
N ASN A 21 0.91 -5.41 -12.31
CA ASN A 21 -0.47 -5.45 -11.81
C ASN A 21 -0.88 -6.89 -11.50
N MET A 22 -1.39 -7.13 -10.30
CA MET A 22 -1.72 -8.49 -9.85
C MET A 22 -2.74 -9.24 -10.74
N GLN A 23 -3.62 -8.54 -11.45
CA GLN A 23 -4.61 -9.13 -12.36
C GLN A 23 -3.97 -9.75 -13.62
N GLU A 24 -2.79 -9.29 -13.99
CA GLU A 24 -2.07 -9.72 -15.20
C GLU A 24 -1.44 -11.11 -15.06
N TYR A 25 -1.19 -11.57 -13.83
CA TYR A 25 -0.51 -12.84 -13.60
C TYR A 25 -1.40 -14.06 -13.84
N ASP A 26 -2.72 -13.92 -13.69
CA ASP A 26 -3.60 -15.08 -13.64
C ASP A 26 -4.99 -14.79 -14.21
N PHE A 27 -5.66 -13.74 -13.75
CA PHE A 27 -7.03 -13.45 -14.14
C PHE A 27 -7.17 -13.10 -15.63
N ILE A 28 -6.38 -12.15 -16.11
CA ILE A 28 -6.47 -11.68 -17.51
C ILE A 28 -6.16 -12.82 -18.51
N PRO A 29 -5.10 -13.63 -18.31
CA PRO A 29 -4.88 -14.83 -19.11
C PRO A 29 -6.04 -15.84 -19.03
N ALA A 30 -6.64 -16.04 -17.85
CA ALA A 30 -7.74 -16.99 -17.67
C ALA A 30 -9.01 -16.61 -18.43
N VAL A 31 -9.29 -15.31 -18.59
CA VAL A 31 -10.40 -14.84 -19.45
C VAL A 31 -10.05 -14.85 -20.94
N GLY A 32 -8.83 -15.26 -21.31
CA GLY A 32 -8.37 -15.38 -22.69
C GLY A 32 -8.08 -14.04 -23.37
N LYS A 33 -7.80 -12.99 -22.60
CA LYS A 33 -7.44 -11.66 -23.11
C LYS A 33 -5.95 -11.39 -22.93
N SER A 34 -5.42 -10.46 -23.74
CA SER A 34 -4.12 -9.86 -23.45
C SER A 34 -4.26 -8.74 -22.40
N ASN A 35 -3.20 -8.44 -21.64
CA ASN A 35 -3.19 -7.32 -20.68
C ASN A 35 -3.64 -6.02 -21.33
N ARG A 36 -3.10 -5.72 -22.52
CA ARG A 36 -3.46 -4.52 -23.28
C ARG A 36 -4.93 -4.48 -23.65
N GLU A 37 -5.50 -5.59 -24.11
CA GLU A 37 -6.92 -5.67 -24.48
C GLU A 37 -7.81 -5.42 -23.27
N PHE A 38 -7.56 -6.13 -22.16
CA PHE A 38 -8.36 -5.98 -20.94
C PHE A 38 -8.31 -4.55 -20.40
N TRP A 39 -7.12 -3.96 -20.28
CA TRP A 39 -6.97 -2.60 -19.77
C TRP A 39 -7.56 -1.56 -20.72
N ASN A 40 -7.43 -1.73 -22.03
CA ASN A 40 -8.09 -0.85 -23.00
C ASN A 40 -9.61 -0.90 -22.84
N ASP A 41 -10.21 -2.08 -22.69
CA ASP A 41 -11.66 -2.22 -22.50
C ASP A 41 -12.14 -1.59 -21.20
N ALA A 42 -11.39 -1.76 -20.11
CA ALA A 42 -11.70 -1.14 -18.82
C ALA A 42 -11.57 0.40 -18.89
N ASN A 43 -10.52 0.91 -19.53
CA ASN A 43 -10.27 2.34 -19.65
C ASN A 43 -11.30 3.01 -20.57
N MET A 44 -11.65 2.39 -21.70
CA MET A 44 -12.71 2.89 -22.57
C MET A 44 -14.06 2.91 -21.86
N LEU A 45 -14.38 1.88 -21.05
CA LEU A 45 -15.60 1.88 -20.25
C LEU A 45 -15.60 3.06 -19.26
N ALA A 46 -14.47 3.32 -18.59
CA ALA A 46 -14.31 4.44 -17.67
C ALA A 46 -14.54 5.78 -18.40
N GLU A 47 -13.86 5.98 -19.53
CA GLU A 47 -13.95 7.22 -20.32
C GLU A 47 -15.35 7.47 -20.87
N GLN A 48 -15.97 6.46 -21.51
CA GLN A 48 -17.29 6.61 -22.13
C GLN A 48 -18.42 6.85 -21.13
N GLN A 49 -18.26 6.37 -19.89
CA GLN A 49 -19.29 6.46 -18.85
C GLN A 49 -18.97 7.52 -17.79
N ASP A 50 -17.87 8.26 -17.94
CA ASP A 50 -17.34 9.17 -16.91
C ASP A 50 -17.21 8.47 -15.53
N ALA A 51 -16.69 7.25 -15.55
CA ALA A 51 -16.60 6.37 -14.39
C ALA A 51 -15.18 6.30 -13.83
N ASP A 52 -15.09 6.00 -12.53
CA ASP A 52 -13.82 5.72 -11.88
C ASP A 52 -13.14 4.48 -12.49
N MET A 53 -11.86 4.60 -12.85
CA MET A 53 -11.10 3.52 -13.51
C MET A 53 -10.99 2.25 -12.67
N VAL A 54 -10.94 2.37 -11.33
CA VAL A 54 -10.90 1.23 -10.42
C VAL A 54 -12.23 0.48 -10.47
N LEU A 55 -13.34 1.21 -10.35
CA LEU A 55 -14.67 0.62 -10.49
C LEU A 55 -14.87 0.00 -11.89
N ALA A 56 -14.38 0.65 -12.94
CA ALA A 56 -14.51 0.16 -14.31
C ALA A 56 -13.77 -1.17 -14.52
N TYR A 57 -12.51 -1.31 -14.06
CA TYR A 57 -11.80 -2.58 -14.20
C TYR A 57 -12.47 -3.67 -13.35
N MET A 58 -12.93 -3.36 -12.13
CA MET A 58 -13.59 -4.34 -11.27
C MET A 58 -14.91 -4.83 -11.88
N ALA A 59 -15.68 -3.92 -12.50
CA ALA A 59 -16.87 -4.27 -13.27
C ALA A 59 -16.53 -5.15 -14.47
N LYS A 60 -15.46 -4.83 -15.21
CA LYS A 60 -14.96 -5.67 -16.31
C LYS A 60 -14.55 -7.05 -15.85
N MET A 61 -13.89 -7.19 -14.70
CA MET A 61 -13.57 -8.52 -14.15
C MET A 61 -14.83 -9.37 -13.94
N ILE A 62 -15.90 -8.78 -13.36
CA ILE A 62 -17.18 -9.47 -13.16
C ILE A 62 -17.81 -9.86 -14.51
N GLN A 63 -17.81 -8.96 -15.49
CA GLN A 63 -18.39 -9.23 -16.82
C GLN A 63 -17.65 -10.36 -17.56
N GLU A 64 -16.32 -10.32 -17.59
CA GLU A 64 -15.50 -11.30 -18.30
C GLU A 64 -15.53 -12.67 -17.62
N ALA A 65 -15.52 -12.71 -16.29
CA ALA A 65 -15.63 -13.99 -15.59
C ALA A 65 -16.98 -14.66 -15.84
N LYS A 66 -18.08 -13.89 -15.85
CA LYS A 66 -19.41 -14.40 -16.19
C LYS A 66 -19.48 -14.90 -17.62
N SER A 67 -18.88 -14.19 -18.59
CA SER A 67 -18.89 -14.61 -20.00
C SER A 67 -18.10 -15.89 -20.26
N LYS A 68 -17.06 -16.15 -19.46
CA LYS A 68 -16.18 -17.32 -19.56
C LYS A 68 -16.52 -18.45 -18.59
N GLY A 69 -17.54 -18.29 -17.75
CA GLY A 69 -17.91 -19.27 -16.72
C GLY A 69 -16.83 -19.47 -15.65
N LEU A 70 -15.98 -18.47 -15.42
CA LEU A 70 -14.95 -18.51 -14.38
C LEU A 70 -15.55 -18.18 -13.01
N SER A 71 -15.09 -18.90 -12.00
CA SER A 71 -15.51 -18.64 -10.62
C SER A 71 -14.76 -17.43 -10.05
N LEU A 72 -15.48 -16.37 -9.69
CA LEU A 72 -14.94 -15.25 -8.90
C LEU A 72 -15.12 -15.48 -7.40
N LYS A 73 -14.79 -16.70 -6.95
CA LYS A 73 -14.74 -17.02 -5.52
C LYS A 73 -13.49 -16.43 -4.89
N ARG A 74 -13.57 -16.09 -3.61
CA ARG A 74 -12.44 -15.54 -2.86
C ARG A 74 -11.22 -16.46 -2.89
N GLU A 75 -11.45 -17.76 -2.81
CA GLU A 75 -10.40 -18.78 -2.86
C GLU A 75 -9.65 -18.75 -4.19
N ALA A 76 -10.36 -18.53 -5.32
CA ALA A 76 -9.73 -18.43 -6.63
C ALA A 76 -8.77 -17.22 -6.70
N PHE A 77 -9.19 -16.06 -6.18
CA PHE A 77 -8.32 -14.89 -6.06
C PHE A 77 -7.09 -15.17 -5.18
N GLN A 78 -7.26 -15.90 -4.07
CA GLN A 78 -6.14 -16.28 -3.21
C GLN A 78 -5.17 -17.23 -3.91
N GLU A 79 -5.65 -18.17 -4.73
CA GLU A 79 -4.78 -19.00 -5.57
C GLU A 79 -3.98 -18.16 -6.57
N SER A 80 -4.59 -17.15 -7.20
CA SER A 80 -3.88 -16.17 -8.03
C SER A 80 -2.80 -15.45 -7.21
N GLY A 81 -3.12 -15.06 -5.98
CA GLY A 81 -2.21 -14.42 -5.03
C GLY A 81 -0.93 -15.21 -4.75
N ARG A 82 -1.01 -16.54 -4.73
CA ARG A 82 0.16 -17.42 -4.53
C ARG A 82 1.13 -17.39 -5.72
N ARG A 83 0.65 -17.03 -6.91
CA ARG A 83 1.44 -16.93 -8.15
C ARG A 83 2.04 -15.53 -8.37
N VAL A 84 1.67 -14.54 -7.56
CA VAL A 84 2.20 -13.17 -7.68
C VAL A 84 3.70 -13.16 -7.46
N THR A 85 4.42 -12.59 -8.41
CA THR A 85 5.85 -12.32 -8.29
C THR A 85 6.08 -11.12 -7.40
N LEU A 86 7.01 -11.25 -6.44
CA LEU A 86 7.42 -10.14 -5.58
C LEU A 86 8.79 -9.63 -6.03
N TYR A 87 9.07 -8.35 -5.78
CA TYR A 87 10.41 -7.81 -5.96
C TYR A 87 11.44 -8.55 -5.11
N LYS A 88 12.70 -8.46 -5.54
CA LYS A 88 13.84 -9.08 -4.87
C LYS A 88 13.90 -8.63 -3.40
N GLY A 89 14.08 -9.59 -2.49
CA GLY A 89 14.27 -9.35 -1.05
C GLY A 89 13.00 -9.11 -0.22
N VAL A 90 11.82 -8.91 -0.84
CA VAL A 90 10.55 -8.59 -0.14
C VAL A 90 10.18 -9.64 0.91
N ARG A 91 10.35 -10.94 0.62
CA ARG A 91 9.96 -12.01 1.57
C ARG A 91 10.72 -11.95 2.91
N ALA A 92 11.98 -11.52 2.89
CA ALA A 92 12.79 -11.42 4.09
C ALA A 92 12.78 -10.00 4.70
N TRP A 93 12.19 -9.03 4.00
CA TRP A 93 12.20 -7.61 4.36
C TRP A 93 11.56 -7.34 5.73
N PHE A 94 10.33 -7.83 5.92
CA PHE A 94 9.50 -7.51 7.07
C PHE A 94 10.17 -7.95 8.39
N GLY A 95 10.59 -9.20 8.47
CA GLY A 95 11.32 -9.72 9.63
C GLY A 95 12.58 -8.93 9.98
N ARG A 96 13.38 -8.54 8.98
CA ARG A 96 14.62 -7.76 9.21
C ARG A 96 14.32 -6.36 9.75
N ILE A 97 13.36 -5.66 9.15
CA ILE A 97 12.97 -4.31 9.58
C ILE A 97 12.33 -4.35 10.96
N ASN A 98 11.45 -5.32 11.23
CA ASN A 98 10.87 -5.55 12.55
C ASN A 98 11.94 -5.78 13.63
N ALA A 99 12.95 -6.60 13.35
CA ALA A 99 14.07 -6.84 14.27
C ALA A 99 14.87 -5.55 14.52
N TYR A 100 15.13 -4.76 13.47
CA TYR A 100 15.83 -3.48 13.58
C TYR A 100 15.09 -2.47 14.47
N GLY A 101 13.77 -2.36 14.29
CA GLY A 101 12.90 -1.53 15.13
C GLY A 101 12.84 -2.02 16.57
N ALA A 102 12.66 -3.33 16.77
CA ALA A 102 12.58 -3.93 18.11
C ALA A 102 13.85 -3.69 18.93
N ALA A 103 15.03 -3.77 18.31
CA ALA A 103 16.30 -3.47 18.96
C ALA A 103 16.42 -2.03 19.49
N ARG A 104 15.55 -1.11 19.03
CA ARG A 104 15.47 0.30 19.45
C ARG A 104 14.26 0.60 20.33
N GLY A 105 13.46 -0.41 20.65
CA GLY A 105 12.18 -0.24 21.35
C GLY A 105 11.08 0.36 20.48
N ILE A 106 11.18 0.24 19.14
CA ILE A 106 10.19 0.73 18.18
C ILE A 106 9.34 -0.43 17.71
N ARG A 107 8.00 -0.31 17.82
CA ARG A 107 7.07 -1.25 17.20
C ARG A 107 6.84 -0.83 15.75
N ILE A 108 7.14 -1.72 14.81
CA ILE A 108 6.85 -1.49 13.40
C ILE A 108 5.56 -2.22 13.04
N LEU A 109 4.64 -1.51 12.39
CA LEU A 109 3.41 -2.06 11.85
C LEU A 109 3.41 -1.87 10.33
N HIS A 110 3.22 -2.96 9.59
CA HIS A 110 3.15 -2.93 8.14
C HIS A 110 1.70 -2.88 7.66
N TYR A 111 1.43 -2.04 6.67
CA TYR A 111 0.10 -1.85 6.10
C TYR A 111 0.15 -1.86 4.58
N ILE A 112 -0.91 -2.38 3.94
CA ILE A 112 -1.15 -2.15 2.52
C ILE A 112 -2.19 -1.05 2.34
N ASN A 113 -1.94 -0.16 1.37
CA ASN A 113 -2.89 0.83 0.85
C ASN A 113 -2.83 0.81 -0.70
N SER A 114 -3.62 -0.05 -1.33
CA SER A 114 -3.45 -0.39 -2.74
C SER A 114 -4.75 -0.31 -3.55
N SER A 115 -4.62 0.02 -4.83
CA SER A 115 -5.72 -0.07 -5.81
C SER A 115 -5.93 -1.49 -6.34
N GLY A 116 -5.05 -2.43 -6.00
CA GLY A 116 -5.21 -3.86 -6.30
C GLY A 116 -6.30 -4.53 -5.48
N LEU A 117 -6.52 -5.83 -5.72
CA LEU A 117 -7.53 -6.63 -5.03
C LEU A 117 -6.99 -7.25 -3.73
N LYS A 118 -7.68 -6.93 -2.63
CA LYS A 118 -7.41 -7.45 -1.29
C LYS A 118 -7.33 -8.97 -1.26
N GLU A 119 -8.26 -9.64 -1.93
CA GLU A 119 -8.37 -11.10 -1.93
C GLU A 119 -7.17 -11.77 -2.60
N ILE A 120 -6.59 -11.12 -3.61
CA ILE A 120 -5.34 -11.57 -4.23
C ILE A 120 -4.17 -11.32 -3.28
N ILE A 121 -4.07 -10.12 -2.68
CA ILE A 121 -3.00 -9.80 -1.72
C ILE A 121 -3.02 -10.76 -0.52
N GLU A 122 -4.19 -11.14 -0.02
CA GLU A 122 -4.36 -12.12 1.06
C GLU A 122 -3.85 -13.52 0.69
N GLY A 123 -3.84 -13.87 -0.59
CA GLY A 123 -3.26 -15.13 -1.08
C GLY A 123 -1.73 -15.12 -1.18
N THR A 124 -1.10 -13.94 -1.08
CA THR A 124 0.34 -13.82 -1.21
C THR A 124 1.07 -14.40 0.01
N PRO A 125 2.31 -14.89 -0.15
CA PRO A 125 3.10 -15.43 0.95
C PRO A 125 3.48 -14.40 2.01
N ILE A 126 3.29 -13.10 1.74
CA ILE A 126 3.59 -11.99 2.65
C ILE A 126 2.33 -11.40 3.30
N ALA A 127 1.14 -11.94 3.01
CA ALA A 127 -0.13 -11.40 3.53
C ALA A 127 -0.14 -11.29 5.06
N HIS A 128 0.45 -12.28 5.74
CA HIS A 128 0.51 -12.38 7.19
C HIS A 128 1.42 -11.32 7.85
N GLU A 129 2.26 -10.64 7.08
CA GLU A 129 3.15 -9.58 7.57
C GLU A 129 2.38 -8.27 7.83
N PHE A 130 1.22 -8.10 7.19
CA PHE A 130 0.45 -6.87 7.26
C PHE A 130 -0.52 -6.87 8.44
N ARG A 131 -0.44 -5.82 9.26
CA ARG A 131 -1.44 -5.53 10.29
C ARG A 131 -2.81 -5.33 9.66
N LYS A 132 -2.87 -4.65 8.51
CA LYS A 132 -4.08 -4.48 7.73
C LYS A 132 -3.81 -4.27 6.25
N ILE A 133 -4.68 -4.86 5.42
CA ILE A 133 -4.74 -4.65 3.98
C ILE A 133 -5.95 -3.77 3.65
N TYR A 134 -5.68 -2.52 3.27
CA TYR A 134 -6.66 -1.62 2.65
C TYR A 134 -6.48 -1.68 1.14
N ALA A 135 -7.40 -2.36 0.47
CA ALA A 135 -7.35 -2.58 -0.96
C ALA A 135 -8.76 -2.76 -1.52
N CYS A 136 -8.89 -2.80 -2.84
CA CYS A 136 -10.16 -3.06 -3.50
C CYS A 136 -10.69 -4.43 -3.11
N SER A 137 -12.00 -4.61 -3.01
CA SER A 137 -12.59 -5.91 -2.68
C SER A 137 -14.00 -6.05 -3.23
N PHE A 138 -14.50 -7.27 -3.30
CA PHE A 138 -15.85 -7.55 -3.78
C PHE A 138 -16.84 -7.88 -2.66
N LEU A 139 -18.12 -7.65 -2.94
CA LEU A 139 -19.24 -8.27 -2.24
C LEU A 139 -19.48 -9.65 -2.85
N TYR A 140 -19.81 -10.61 -1.98
CA TYR A 140 -20.03 -12.01 -2.35
C TYR A 140 -21.48 -12.39 -2.08
N ASP A 141 -22.06 -13.16 -2.99
CA ASP A 141 -23.42 -13.71 -2.83
C ASP A 141 -23.42 -14.95 -1.91
N ILE A 142 -24.59 -15.59 -1.79
CA ILE A 142 -24.77 -16.77 -0.94
C ILE A 142 -23.94 -17.99 -1.38
N ASP A 143 -23.57 -18.06 -2.66
CA ASP A 143 -22.73 -19.11 -3.22
C ASP A 143 -21.24 -18.77 -3.15
N GLY A 144 -20.91 -17.61 -2.57
CA GLY A 144 -19.56 -17.10 -2.41
C GLY A 144 -18.98 -16.51 -3.69
N ILE A 145 -19.79 -16.11 -4.66
CA ILE A 145 -19.35 -15.53 -5.93
C ILE A 145 -19.35 -14.00 -5.85
N ALA A 146 -18.25 -13.37 -6.27
CA ALA A 146 -18.16 -11.93 -6.35
C ALA A 146 -19.17 -11.37 -7.37
N TYR A 147 -20.01 -10.41 -6.93
CA TYR A 147 -21.04 -9.83 -7.80
C TYR A 147 -21.01 -8.30 -7.90
N TRP A 148 -20.31 -7.61 -6.99
CA TRP A 148 -20.24 -6.15 -6.96
C TRP A 148 -18.99 -5.64 -6.24
N PRO A 149 -18.38 -4.49 -6.63
CA PRO A 149 -17.31 -3.86 -5.86
C PRO A 149 -17.77 -3.46 -4.44
N ALA A 150 -17.14 -4.01 -3.39
CA ALA A 150 -17.39 -3.62 -2.00
C ALA A 150 -16.57 -2.38 -1.60
N VAL A 151 -15.33 -2.32 -2.04
CA VAL A 151 -14.39 -1.23 -1.77
C VAL A 151 -13.64 -0.94 -3.05
N ALA A 152 -13.61 0.32 -3.46
CA ALA A 152 -12.75 0.82 -4.52
C ALA A 152 -11.75 1.80 -3.90
N VAL A 153 -10.46 1.54 -4.12
CA VAL A 153 -9.36 2.35 -3.61
C VAL A 153 -8.69 3.00 -4.81
N ASN A 154 -9.01 4.27 -5.05
CA ASN A 154 -8.36 5.08 -6.09
C ASN A 154 -7.33 6.04 -5.45
N TYR A 155 -6.64 6.81 -6.29
CA TYR A 155 -5.61 7.77 -5.87
C TYR A 155 -6.09 8.79 -4.81
N THR A 156 -7.38 9.13 -4.79
CA THR A 156 -7.97 10.03 -3.79
C THR A 156 -8.32 9.29 -2.50
N ASN A 157 -9.06 8.18 -2.60
CA ASN A 157 -9.53 7.42 -1.46
C ASN A 157 -8.39 6.71 -0.70
N LYS A 158 -7.23 6.46 -1.32
CA LYS A 158 -6.01 6.02 -0.62
C LYS A 158 -5.68 6.93 0.58
N THR A 159 -5.93 8.24 0.50
CA THR A 159 -5.65 9.18 1.61
C THR A 159 -6.53 8.91 2.84
N GLN A 160 -7.78 8.47 2.65
CA GLN A 160 -8.70 8.11 3.73
C GLN A 160 -8.12 6.99 4.60
N PHE A 161 -7.45 6.01 3.99
CA PHE A 161 -6.86 4.90 4.72
C PHE A 161 -5.64 5.32 5.55
N ILE A 162 -4.90 6.34 5.13
CA ILE A 162 -3.82 6.93 5.94
C ILE A 162 -4.39 7.55 7.21
N PHE A 163 -5.50 8.29 7.13
CA PHE A 163 -6.20 8.80 8.32
C PHE A 163 -6.74 7.68 9.22
N LYS A 164 -7.22 6.58 8.63
CA LYS A 164 -7.64 5.40 9.40
C LYS A 164 -6.47 4.77 10.15
N ILE A 165 -5.31 4.59 9.51
CA ILE A 165 -4.09 4.09 10.16
C ILE A 165 -3.67 5.03 11.29
N ASN A 166 -3.68 6.35 11.01
CA ASN A 166 -3.34 7.38 11.98
C ASN A 166 -4.16 7.27 13.27
N LYS A 167 -5.46 6.99 13.13
CA LYS A 167 -6.41 6.85 14.25
C LYS A 167 -6.60 5.41 14.74
N GLY A 168 -5.87 4.43 14.21
CA GLY A 168 -5.98 3.01 14.58
C GLY A 168 -7.30 2.33 14.16
N VAL A 169 -7.98 2.84 13.15
CA VAL A 169 -9.28 2.33 12.68
C VAL A 169 -9.07 1.26 11.61
N GLU A 170 -9.21 -0.02 11.96
CA GLU A 170 -9.00 -1.13 11.02
C GLU A 170 -10.22 -1.45 10.14
N SER A 171 -11.41 -0.95 10.49
CA SER A 171 -12.63 -1.18 9.72
C SER A 171 -12.72 -0.21 8.54
N VAL A 172 -13.04 -0.74 7.35
CA VAL A 172 -13.34 0.10 6.18
C VAL A 172 -14.68 0.82 6.38
N PHE A 173 -15.69 0.10 6.86
CA PHE A 173 -17.04 0.60 7.10
C PHE A 173 -17.12 1.71 8.17
N ASP A 174 -16.25 1.66 9.18
CA ASP A 174 -16.33 2.60 10.30
C ASP A 174 -15.91 4.02 9.88
N SER A 175 -16.92 4.87 9.67
CA SER A 175 -16.78 6.31 9.40
C SER A 175 -16.81 7.16 10.67
N LYS A 176 -17.27 6.62 11.81
CA LYS A 176 -17.46 7.40 13.04
C LYS A 176 -16.13 7.61 13.77
N LEU A 177 -15.32 6.56 13.91
CA LEU A 177 -14.03 6.64 14.60
C LEU A 177 -13.03 7.49 13.82
N VAL A 178 -13.01 7.36 12.48
CA VAL A 178 -12.10 8.17 11.66
C VAL A 178 -12.48 9.66 11.66
N ASN A 179 -13.75 10.01 11.88
CA ASN A 179 -14.20 11.41 11.96
C ASN A 179 -14.07 12.01 13.36
N ARG A 180 -13.84 11.19 14.39
CA ARG A 180 -13.61 11.69 15.76
C ARG A 180 -12.31 12.50 15.81
N TYR A 181 -12.36 13.66 16.46
CA TYR A 181 -11.14 14.41 16.76
C TYR A 181 -10.30 13.66 17.79
N ILE A 182 -9.02 13.48 17.47
CA ILE A 182 -8.00 12.93 18.37
C ILE A 182 -6.79 13.85 18.22
N GLU A 183 -6.34 14.43 19.34
CA GLU A 183 -5.08 15.20 19.40
C GLU A 183 -3.94 14.36 18.84
N GLU A 184 -3.00 14.99 18.13
CA GLU A 184 -1.98 14.30 17.34
C GLU A 184 -1.13 13.34 18.18
N GLU A 185 -0.78 13.76 19.39
CA GLU A 185 0.05 13.04 20.36
C GLU A 185 -0.67 11.82 20.96
N LYS A 186 -2.01 11.83 20.96
CA LYS A 186 -2.85 10.74 21.45
C LYS A 186 -3.22 9.74 20.35
N ARG A 187 -2.81 9.99 19.10
CA ARG A 187 -3.12 9.11 17.99
C ARG A 187 -2.27 7.83 18.06
N PRO A 188 -2.86 6.64 17.79
CA PRO A 188 -2.12 5.39 17.81
C PRO A 188 -0.86 5.38 16.93
N VAL A 189 -0.92 6.05 15.77
CA VAL A 189 0.25 6.25 14.90
C VAL A 189 0.24 7.68 14.36
N PRO A 190 0.98 8.63 14.97
CA PRO A 190 1.12 9.99 14.43
C PRO A 190 1.71 10.01 13.01
N PHE A 191 1.37 11.02 12.21
CA PHE A 191 1.87 11.13 10.82
C PHE A 191 3.39 11.19 10.73
N LYS A 192 4.04 11.90 11.67
CA LYS A 192 5.50 11.94 11.81
C LYS A 192 6.16 10.57 12.05
N HIS A 193 5.38 9.55 12.43
CA HIS A 193 5.84 8.17 12.58
C HIS A 193 5.40 7.28 11.40
N MET A 194 5.03 7.85 10.26
CA MET A 194 4.65 7.11 9.07
C MET A 194 5.74 7.15 8.01
N ILE A 195 5.98 6.00 7.39
CA ILE A 195 6.79 5.85 6.19
C ILE A 195 5.87 5.30 5.10
N TYR A 196 5.60 6.09 4.06
CA TYR A 196 4.82 5.67 2.91
C TYR A 196 5.73 5.26 1.75
N VAL A 197 5.51 4.09 1.18
CA VAL A 197 6.25 3.56 0.04
C VAL A 197 5.28 3.30 -1.11
N GLY A 198 5.56 3.86 -2.28
CA GLY A 198 4.68 3.73 -3.45
C GLY A 198 5.42 3.94 -4.77
N ASP A 199 4.78 3.64 -5.90
CA ASP A 199 5.39 3.72 -7.24
C ASP A 199 5.43 5.16 -7.79
N GLY A 200 4.82 6.09 -7.06
CA GLY A 200 5.01 7.52 -7.18
C GLY A 200 4.08 8.25 -8.14
N THR A 201 3.33 7.60 -9.03
CA THR A 201 2.35 8.32 -9.89
C THR A 201 0.96 8.34 -9.28
N THR A 202 0.43 7.17 -8.90
CA THR A 202 -0.91 7.07 -8.28
C THR A 202 -0.89 7.47 -6.79
N ASP A 203 0.29 7.45 -6.18
CA ASP A 203 0.50 7.69 -4.75
C ASP A 203 0.88 9.14 -4.39
N ILE A 204 1.04 10.05 -5.36
CA ILE A 204 1.45 11.44 -5.10
C ILE A 204 0.62 12.10 -3.98
N PRO A 205 -0.73 12.00 -3.96
CA PRO A 205 -1.52 12.61 -2.90
C PRO A 205 -1.18 12.05 -1.50
N CYS A 206 -0.96 10.75 -1.41
CA CYS A 206 -0.59 10.06 -0.17
C CYS A 206 0.81 10.45 0.30
N MET A 207 1.78 10.46 -0.61
CA MET A 207 3.15 10.83 -0.34
C MET A 207 3.26 12.29 0.14
N ARG A 208 2.52 13.20 -0.49
CA ARG A 208 2.43 14.61 -0.08
C ARG A 208 1.74 14.76 1.27
N LEU A 209 0.65 14.03 1.51
CA LEU A 209 -0.06 14.06 2.79
C LEU A 209 0.89 13.68 3.93
N VAL A 210 1.53 12.52 3.83
CA VAL A 210 2.45 12.04 4.87
C VAL A 210 3.60 13.01 5.10
N LYS A 211 4.20 13.53 4.01
CA LYS A 211 5.30 14.51 4.08
C LYS A 211 4.88 15.83 4.73
N ASN A 212 3.72 16.37 4.38
CA ASN A 212 3.24 17.64 4.92
C ASN A 212 2.96 17.59 6.43
N TYR A 213 2.64 16.39 6.96
CA TYR A 213 2.46 16.15 8.39
C TYR A 213 3.71 15.56 9.07
N GLY A 214 4.90 15.78 8.48
CA GLY A 214 6.19 15.45 9.08
C GLY A 214 6.63 13.98 8.97
N GLY A 215 5.86 13.14 8.28
CA GLY A 215 6.27 11.78 7.96
C GLY A 215 7.19 11.69 6.74
N HIS A 216 7.49 10.47 6.31
CA HIS A 216 8.43 10.20 5.23
C HIS A 216 7.76 9.48 4.06
N SER A 217 8.05 9.90 2.83
CA SER A 217 7.58 9.23 1.61
C SER A 217 8.74 8.78 0.73
N ILE A 218 8.67 7.54 0.27
CA ILE A 218 9.66 6.88 -0.58
C ILE A 218 8.96 6.47 -1.87
N ALA A 219 9.37 7.05 -2.98
CA ALA A 219 8.90 6.63 -4.29
C ALA A 219 9.84 5.55 -4.85
N VAL A 220 9.28 4.46 -5.35
CA VAL A 220 10.07 3.33 -5.87
C VAL A 220 9.90 3.14 -7.37
N TYR A 221 10.92 2.63 -8.03
CA TYR A 221 10.86 2.20 -9.43
C TYR A 221 11.32 0.76 -9.60
N ASN A 222 10.81 0.12 -10.65
CA ASN A 222 11.38 -1.13 -11.13
C ASN A 222 12.81 -0.89 -11.67
N PRO A 223 13.86 -1.44 -11.06
CA PRO A 223 15.24 -1.23 -11.51
C PRO A 223 15.54 -1.84 -12.89
N ASP A 224 14.73 -2.80 -13.34
CA ASP A 224 14.91 -3.46 -14.64
C ASP A 224 14.37 -2.60 -15.80
N LEU A 225 13.53 -1.59 -15.51
CA LEU A 225 12.99 -0.68 -16.51
C LEU A 225 13.95 0.48 -16.79
N ARG A 226 14.46 0.55 -18.02
CA ARG A 226 15.33 1.64 -18.48
C ARG A 226 14.60 2.98 -18.41
N GLY A 227 15.21 3.96 -17.75
CA GLY A 227 14.69 5.33 -17.68
C GLY A 227 13.79 5.62 -16.49
N ALA A 228 13.25 4.61 -15.80
CA ALA A 228 12.29 4.78 -14.71
C ALA A 228 12.79 5.69 -13.58
N ARG A 229 14.10 5.62 -13.27
CA ARG A 229 14.73 6.53 -12.28
C ARG A 229 14.63 8.00 -12.68
N ARG A 230 14.78 8.34 -13.97
CA ARG A 230 14.73 9.74 -14.44
C ARG A 230 13.32 10.30 -14.32
N ASP A 231 12.32 9.50 -14.62
CA ASP A 231 10.91 9.90 -14.53
C ASP A 231 10.54 10.23 -13.09
N LEU A 232 10.96 9.38 -12.14
CA LEU A 232 10.75 9.58 -10.71
C LEU A 232 11.62 10.68 -10.09
N ALA A 233 12.81 10.95 -10.64
CA ALA A 233 13.66 12.04 -10.16
C ALA A 233 12.99 13.42 -10.29
N SER A 234 12.06 13.57 -11.25
CA SER A 234 11.25 14.79 -11.36
C SER A 234 10.36 15.03 -10.13
N LEU A 235 9.85 13.96 -9.49
CA LEU A 235 8.97 14.07 -8.32
C LEU A 235 9.70 14.60 -7.08
N VAL A 236 11.00 14.29 -6.93
CA VAL A 236 11.84 14.85 -5.86
C VAL A 236 12.06 16.33 -6.11
N ARG A 237 12.37 16.73 -7.37
CA ARG A 237 12.57 18.13 -7.74
C ARG A 237 11.34 18.99 -7.50
N ASP A 238 10.17 18.44 -7.77
CA ASP A 238 8.88 19.10 -7.50
C ASP A 238 8.50 19.09 -5.99
N ASN A 239 9.40 18.64 -5.11
CA ASN A 239 9.19 18.52 -3.68
C ASN A 239 7.99 17.60 -3.30
N ARG A 240 7.56 16.70 -4.19
CA ARG A 240 6.36 15.85 -4.01
C ARG A 240 6.63 14.62 -3.13
N VAL A 241 7.86 14.12 -3.12
CA VAL A 241 8.28 12.93 -2.36
C VAL A 241 9.52 13.26 -1.53
N SER A 242 9.82 12.48 -0.49
CA SER A 242 11.05 12.69 0.31
C SER A 242 12.25 11.99 -0.31
N HIS A 243 12.07 10.79 -0.87
CA HIS A 243 13.15 9.97 -1.41
C HIS A 243 12.71 9.19 -2.66
N VAL A 244 13.68 8.80 -3.49
CA VAL A 244 13.49 7.87 -4.62
C VAL A 244 14.48 6.73 -4.47
N CYS A 245 14.03 5.49 -4.64
CA CYS A 245 14.83 4.28 -4.44
C CYS A 245 14.43 3.19 -5.46
N PRO A 246 15.33 2.31 -5.91
CA PRO A 246 14.90 1.10 -6.62
C PRO A 246 14.01 0.22 -5.73
N ALA A 247 13.06 -0.48 -6.33
CA ALA A 247 12.26 -1.52 -5.70
C ALA A 247 13.10 -2.81 -5.51
N ASP A 248 14.16 -2.72 -4.71
CA ASP A 248 15.01 -3.83 -4.27
C ASP A 248 15.08 -3.79 -2.74
N TYR A 249 14.52 -4.83 -2.11
CA TYR A 249 14.39 -4.95 -0.67
C TYR A 249 15.44 -5.91 -0.09
N THR A 250 16.57 -6.10 -0.75
CA THR A 250 17.69 -6.88 -0.23
C THR A 250 18.36 -6.20 0.96
N GLU A 251 18.93 -7.01 1.85
CA GLU A 251 19.69 -6.50 2.99
C GLU A 251 20.90 -5.68 2.53
N GLY A 252 21.14 -4.52 3.14
CA GLY A 252 22.21 -3.61 2.76
C GLY A 252 21.97 -2.85 1.46
N GLY A 253 20.84 -3.09 0.76
CA GLY A 253 20.43 -2.31 -0.40
C GLY A 253 19.98 -0.89 -0.05
N GLU A 254 19.77 -0.06 -1.06
CA GLU A 254 19.40 1.36 -0.89
C GLU A 254 18.11 1.52 -0.07
N MET A 255 17.09 0.69 -0.31
CA MET A 255 15.82 0.71 0.43
C MET A 255 16.02 0.34 1.91
N ASP A 256 16.81 -0.69 2.18
CA ASP A 256 17.10 -1.18 3.54
C ASP A 256 17.85 -0.13 4.35
N VAL A 257 18.89 0.48 3.78
CA VAL A 257 19.64 1.58 4.42
C VAL A 257 18.74 2.80 4.64
N LEU A 258 17.94 3.19 3.65
CA LEU A 258 17.06 4.35 3.73
C LEU A 258 16.02 4.20 4.84
N VAL A 259 15.29 3.08 4.89
CA VAL A 259 14.25 2.87 5.91
C VAL A 259 14.86 2.79 7.30
N ARG A 260 16.01 2.12 7.47
CA ARG A 260 16.73 2.10 8.75
C ARG A 260 17.12 3.51 9.21
N THR A 261 17.62 4.33 8.29
CA THR A 261 17.98 5.74 8.56
C THR A 261 16.77 6.57 8.98
N ILE A 262 15.62 6.39 8.32
CA ILE A 262 14.38 7.08 8.70
C ILE A 262 13.92 6.63 10.10
N LEU A 263 14.00 5.34 10.42
CA LEU A 263 13.68 4.83 11.75
C LEU A 263 14.57 5.45 12.83
N ASP A 264 15.88 5.57 12.58
CA ASP A 264 16.83 6.24 13.48
C ASP A 264 16.51 7.73 13.67
N LYS A 265 16.06 8.40 12.59
CA LYS A 265 15.60 9.79 12.67
C LYS A 265 14.34 9.92 13.53
N ILE A 266 13.31 9.11 13.27
CA ILE A 266 12.07 9.10 14.07
C ILE A 266 12.39 8.85 15.55
N ASP A 267 13.30 7.91 15.84
CA ASP A 267 13.74 7.63 17.20
C ASP A 267 14.41 8.83 17.86
N THR A 268 15.28 9.51 17.12
CA THR A 268 16.00 10.69 17.60
C THR A 268 15.06 11.85 17.86
N ASP A 269 14.12 12.12 16.95
CA ASP A 269 13.11 13.16 17.11
C ASP A 269 12.21 12.88 18.33
N TYR A 270 11.83 11.61 18.54
CA TYR A 270 11.08 11.21 19.74
C TYR A 270 11.87 11.49 21.01
N ARG A 271 13.15 11.13 21.07
CA ARG A 271 14.01 11.39 22.23
C ARG A 271 14.19 12.88 22.49
N LEU A 272 14.37 13.70 21.45
CA LEU A 272 14.49 15.15 21.58
C LEU A 272 13.21 15.76 22.17
N ALA A 273 12.03 15.37 21.69
CA ALA A 273 10.75 15.85 22.23
C ALA A 273 10.57 15.53 23.73
N GLN A 274 11.10 14.38 24.20
CA GLN A 274 11.09 14.04 25.63
C GLN A 274 12.04 14.91 26.48
N LEU A 275 13.10 15.44 25.89
CA LEU A 275 14.05 16.34 26.57
C LEU A 275 13.56 17.79 26.61
N GLU A 276 12.80 18.21 25.60
CA GLU A 276 12.24 19.57 25.49
C GLU A 276 11.01 19.77 26.38
N THR A 277 10.35 18.69 26.79
CA THR A 277 9.20 18.77 27.71
C THR A 277 9.74 19.01 29.13
N PRO A 278 9.43 20.16 29.78
CA PRO A 278 9.88 20.42 31.14
C PRO A 278 9.35 19.32 32.06
N LYS A 279 10.25 18.60 32.74
CA LYS A 279 9.83 17.73 33.84
C LYS A 279 9.30 18.66 34.93
N LEU A 280 7.97 18.76 35.05
CA LEU A 280 7.35 19.36 36.23
C LEU A 280 7.78 18.51 37.43
N SER A 281 8.73 19.03 38.20
CA SER A 281 9.17 18.50 39.49
C SER A 281 8.06 18.66 40.52
#